data_AF-A0A956DR98-F1
#
_entry.id   AF-A0A956DR98-F1
#
_cell.length_a   1.000
_cell.length_b   1.000
_cell.length_c   1.000
_cell.angle_alpha   90.00
_cell.angle_beta   90.00
_cell.angle_gamma   90.00
#
_symmetry.space_group_name_H-M   'P 1'
#
loop_
_entity.id
_entity.type
_entity.pdbx_description
1 polymer ?
#
loop_
_entity_poly.entity_id
_entity_poly.type
_entity_poly.pdbx_seq_one_letter_code
_entity_poly.pdbx_strand_id
1 'polypeptide(L)'
;MIRRRRNLRRAVAVTVSAAFVSLGAGACDDGVEPAGGNTTAPPCVEEDCSDRCRADPPPHGGTCSIRDLTCDYPCMSFGEGKRATCVDGRWQVVVSYCHPPPPTCPDDAAPEAGSPCDGEVTTGTCDYVVATPCGEATLSMSCQSMTWRMAIPPVSCELPPEGCQLYGSKATCDADGGCQWLVPGCPDGRSDVAKGCFPIGDCTVTGCGAWGECRSIVPCQDSSCTTCNEAIDVCVGIDAP
;
A
#
# COMPACT_ATOMS: atom_id res chain seq x y z
N MET A 1 -37.19 -1.17 18.54
CA MET A 1 -36.41 -2.38 18.91
C MET A 1 -35.69 -2.91 17.68
N ILE A 2 -34.40 -2.58 17.52
CA ILE A 2 -33.63 -2.93 16.31
C ILE A 2 -32.74 -4.15 16.66
N ARG A 3 -33.02 -5.30 16.03
CA ARG A 3 -32.24 -6.54 16.21
C ARG A 3 -30.96 -6.47 15.37
N ARG A 4 -29.81 -6.22 16.01
CA ARG A 4 -28.47 -6.38 15.41
C ARG A 4 -28.19 -7.86 15.12
N ARG A 5 -28.07 -8.23 13.84
CA ARG A 5 -27.55 -9.55 13.43
C ARG A 5 -26.02 -9.52 13.48
N ARG A 6 -25.42 -10.33 14.36
CA ARG A 6 -23.96 -10.56 14.40
C ARG A 6 -23.59 -11.60 13.34
N ASN A 7 -22.76 -11.21 12.39
CA ASN A 7 -22.13 -12.13 11.44
C ASN A 7 -20.94 -12.82 12.13
N LEU A 8 -21.08 -14.10 12.47
CA LEU A 8 -19.98 -14.96 12.88
C LEU A 8 -19.12 -15.32 11.66
N ARG A 9 -17.93 -14.76 11.57
CA ARG A 9 -16.88 -15.25 10.65
C ARG A 9 -16.24 -16.48 11.28
N ARG A 10 -16.34 -17.63 10.61
CA ARG A 10 -15.66 -18.88 10.99
C ARG A 10 -14.17 -18.73 10.69
N ALA A 11 -13.32 -18.97 11.69
CA ALA A 11 -11.89 -19.12 11.51
C ALA A 11 -11.61 -20.50 10.88
N VAL A 12 -10.86 -20.51 9.77
CA VAL A 12 -10.35 -21.73 9.15
C VAL A 12 -8.92 -21.91 9.64
N ALA A 13 -8.68 -22.93 10.47
CA ALA A 13 -7.35 -23.33 10.89
C ALA A 13 -6.73 -24.22 9.78
N VAL A 14 -5.60 -23.77 9.24
CA VAL A 14 -4.80 -24.56 8.28
C VAL A 14 -3.63 -25.18 9.04
N THR A 15 -3.66 -26.50 9.16
CA THR A 15 -2.59 -27.29 9.79
C THR A 15 -1.61 -27.74 8.71
N VAL A 16 -0.35 -27.32 8.79
CA VAL A 16 0.73 -27.77 7.90
C VAL A 16 1.55 -28.84 8.62
N SER A 17 1.53 -30.06 8.12
CA SER A 17 2.33 -31.17 8.62
C SER A 17 3.68 -31.19 7.90
N ALA A 18 4.78 -31.07 8.64
CA ALA A 18 6.13 -31.28 8.12
C ALA A 18 6.53 -32.76 8.26
N ALA A 19 6.89 -33.40 7.14
CA ALA A 19 7.46 -34.74 7.13
C ALA A 19 8.99 -34.64 7.21
N PHE A 20 9.57 -35.24 8.25
CA PHE A 20 11.02 -35.43 8.38
C PHE A 20 11.43 -36.70 7.64
N VAL A 21 12.37 -36.57 6.69
CA VAL A 21 13.04 -37.70 6.03
C VAL A 21 14.39 -37.90 6.69
N SER A 22 14.53 -39.01 7.41
CA SER A 22 15.80 -39.46 8.00
C SER A 22 16.58 -40.26 6.95
N LEU A 23 17.70 -39.73 6.48
CA LEU A 23 18.66 -40.46 5.64
C LEU A 23 19.65 -41.22 6.53
N GLY A 24 19.73 -42.53 6.28
CA GLY A 24 20.49 -43.50 7.06
C GLY A 24 22.00 -43.41 6.87
N ALA A 25 22.71 -43.84 7.92
CA ALA A 25 24.14 -44.08 7.93
C ALA A 25 24.48 -45.33 7.09
N GLY A 26 25.28 -45.14 6.05
CA GLY A 26 25.95 -46.23 5.31
C GLY A 26 27.41 -46.32 5.75
N ALA A 27 27.81 -47.49 6.24
CA ALA A 27 29.18 -47.84 6.54
C ALA A 27 30.00 -48.05 5.26
N CYS A 28 31.28 -47.69 5.29
CA CYS A 28 32.27 -48.07 4.28
C CYS A 28 33.49 -48.68 4.97
N ASP A 29 33.82 -49.89 4.54
CA ASP A 29 34.84 -50.82 4.99
C ASP A 29 36.25 -50.41 4.52
N ASP A 30 37.26 -50.85 5.28
CA ASP A 30 38.70 -50.60 5.14
C ASP A 30 39.35 -51.17 3.86
N GLY A 31 40.37 -50.49 3.30
CA GLY A 31 41.22 -51.11 2.29
C GLY A 31 42.27 -50.23 1.58
N VAL A 32 43.48 -50.18 2.17
CA VAL A 32 44.82 -50.14 1.53
C VAL A 32 45.31 -48.84 0.84
N GLU A 33 46.38 -48.27 1.41
CA GLU A 33 47.26 -47.22 0.86
C GLU A 33 48.08 -47.67 -0.37
N PRO A 34 48.46 -46.71 -1.24
CA PRO A 34 49.89 -46.34 -1.22
C PRO A 34 50.16 -44.83 -1.33
N ALA A 35 51.08 -44.38 -0.48
CA ALA A 35 52.05 -43.29 -0.64
C ALA A 35 51.81 -42.27 -1.77
N GLY A 36 51.11 -41.21 -1.42
CA GLY A 36 51.05 -39.95 -2.16
C GLY A 36 50.28 -38.97 -1.30
N GLY A 37 50.97 -38.31 -0.37
CA GLY A 37 50.38 -37.55 0.75
C GLY A 37 49.38 -36.49 0.32
N ASN A 38 48.13 -36.92 0.11
CA ASN A 38 46.96 -36.09 0.00
C ASN A 38 46.40 -36.00 1.42
N THR A 39 46.99 -35.11 2.21
CA THR A 39 46.48 -34.79 3.54
C THR A 39 45.12 -34.13 3.32
N THR A 40 44.05 -34.92 3.38
CA THR A 40 42.69 -34.39 3.52
C THR A 40 42.73 -33.54 4.77
N ALA A 41 42.81 -32.22 4.57
CA ALA A 41 42.82 -31.27 5.66
C ALA A 41 41.59 -31.58 6.52
N PRO A 42 41.74 -31.71 7.85
CA PRO A 42 40.61 -31.98 8.73
C PRO A 42 39.51 -30.97 8.43
N PRO A 43 38.22 -31.38 8.44
CA PRO A 43 37.13 -30.43 8.33
C PRO A 43 37.34 -29.35 9.40
N CYS A 44 37.29 -28.08 8.99
CA CYS A 44 37.36 -26.97 9.93
C CYS A 44 36.28 -27.19 10.99
N VAL A 45 36.69 -27.46 12.22
CA VAL A 45 35.81 -27.35 13.38
C VAL A 45 35.51 -25.85 13.58
N GLU A 46 34.24 -25.56 13.88
CA GLU A 46 33.47 -24.34 13.56
C GLU A 46 34.02 -22.98 13.99
N GLU A 47 35.13 -22.88 14.73
CA GLU A 47 35.60 -21.61 15.32
C GLU A 47 36.81 -20.97 14.62
N ASP A 48 37.50 -21.65 13.70
CA ASP A 48 38.80 -21.16 13.15
C ASP A 48 38.84 -21.08 11.61
N CYS A 49 37.67 -21.09 10.96
CA CYS A 49 37.58 -21.07 9.50
C CYS A 49 37.26 -19.66 8.93
N SER A 50 36.92 -18.69 9.78
CA SER A 50 36.67 -17.29 9.39
C SER A 50 37.91 -16.61 8.79
N ASP A 51 39.11 -16.95 9.28
CA ASP A 51 40.37 -16.40 8.78
C ASP A 51 40.75 -16.92 7.38
N ARG A 52 40.03 -17.94 6.88
CA ARG A 52 40.23 -18.49 5.53
C ARG A 52 39.43 -17.76 4.47
N CYS A 53 38.43 -16.99 4.87
CA CYS A 53 37.70 -16.11 3.96
C CYS A 53 38.54 -14.86 3.73
N ARG A 54 38.82 -14.56 2.45
CA ARG A 54 39.46 -13.29 2.08
C ARG A 54 38.52 -12.13 2.42
N ALA A 55 39.07 -10.93 2.58
CA ALA A 55 38.28 -9.72 2.78
C ALA A 55 37.33 -9.45 1.59
N ASP A 56 37.77 -9.75 0.36
CA ASP A 56 36.98 -9.58 -0.85
C ASP A 56 36.39 -10.91 -1.34
N PRO A 57 35.15 -10.90 -1.88
CA PRO A 57 34.52 -12.08 -2.45
C PRO A 57 35.27 -12.57 -3.69
N PRO A 58 35.51 -13.89 -3.83
CA PRO A 58 36.14 -14.43 -5.03
C PRO A 58 35.22 -14.25 -6.26
N PRO A 59 35.76 -14.24 -7.48
CA PRO A 59 34.94 -14.23 -8.68
C PRO A 59 34.19 -15.55 -8.84
N HIS A 60 32.95 -15.48 -9.35
CA HIS A 60 32.17 -16.68 -9.67
C HIS A 60 32.93 -17.59 -10.66
N GLY A 61 32.98 -18.89 -10.37
CA GLY A 61 33.73 -19.89 -11.14
C GLY A 61 35.24 -19.92 -10.88
N GLY A 62 35.78 -19.03 -10.03
CA GLY A 62 37.18 -19.04 -9.60
C GLY A 62 37.53 -20.32 -8.84
N THR A 63 38.81 -20.71 -8.80
CA THR A 63 39.26 -21.95 -8.15
C THR A 63 39.29 -21.81 -6.63
N CYS A 64 38.95 -22.89 -5.92
CA CYS A 64 39.04 -22.99 -4.46
C CYS A 64 39.61 -24.36 -4.06
N SER A 65 40.40 -24.37 -2.97
CA SER A 65 41.11 -25.58 -2.51
C SER A 65 40.37 -26.32 -1.39
N ILE A 66 39.41 -25.69 -0.73
CA ILE A 66 38.68 -26.25 0.41
C ILE A 66 37.25 -26.51 -0.02
N ARG A 67 36.91 -27.78 -0.21
CA ARG A 67 35.56 -28.21 -0.57
C ARG A 67 34.55 -27.77 0.49
N ASP A 68 33.39 -27.31 0.06
CA ASP A 68 32.25 -26.92 0.89
C ASP A 68 32.49 -25.72 1.83
N LEU A 69 33.65 -25.04 1.69
CA LEU A 69 33.89 -23.78 2.40
C LEU A 69 32.87 -22.74 1.96
N THR A 70 32.15 -22.16 2.93
CA THR A 70 31.21 -21.08 2.72
C THR A 70 31.71 -19.82 3.41
N CYS A 71 31.80 -18.74 2.65
CA CYS A 71 32.16 -17.42 3.13
C CYS A 71 30.98 -16.47 2.92
N ASP A 72 30.48 -15.90 4.01
CA ASP A 72 29.46 -14.85 4.00
C ASP A 72 30.15 -13.48 4.01
N TYR A 73 29.87 -12.70 2.98
CA TYR A 73 30.34 -11.33 2.81
C TYR A 73 29.17 -10.39 3.15
N PRO A 74 29.11 -9.88 4.40
CA PRO A 74 28.00 -9.05 4.85
C PRO A 74 28.00 -7.70 4.13
N CYS A 75 26.83 -7.08 4.10
CA CYS A 75 26.64 -5.77 3.49
C CYS A 75 27.32 -4.69 4.32
N MET A 76 28.35 -4.05 3.77
CA MET A 76 29.14 -3.10 4.55
C MET A 76 28.50 -1.71 4.70
N SER A 77 27.54 -1.31 3.87
CA SER A 77 26.76 -0.08 4.11
C SER A 77 25.47 -0.02 3.28
N PHE A 78 25.54 -0.17 1.95
CA PHE A 78 24.36 -0.28 1.07
C PHE A 78 24.82 -1.02 -0.19
N GLY A 79 24.32 -2.24 -0.41
CA GLY A 79 24.77 -3.02 -1.55
C GLY A 79 24.38 -4.49 -1.52
N GLU A 80 25.04 -5.22 -2.39
CA GLU A 80 24.91 -6.66 -2.52
C GLU A 80 25.75 -7.36 -1.45
N GLY A 81 25.08 -8.10 -0.59
CA GLY A 81 25.71 -9.17 0.17
C GLY A 81 26.09 -10.29 -0.79
N LYS A 82 27.13 -11.03 -0.47
CA LYS A 82 27.52 -12.19 -1.27
C LYS A 82 27.76 -13.37 -0.37
N ARG A 83 27.28 -14.53 -0.80
CA ARG A 83 27.67 -15.82 -0.22
C ARG A 83 28.48 -16.55 -1.26
N ALA A 84 29.72 -16.90 -0.94
CA ALA A 84 30.56 -17.72 -1.80
C ALA A 84 30.70 -19.11 -1.19
N THR A 85 30.35 -20.15 -1.94
CA THR A 85 30.50 -21.56 -1.54
C THR A 85 31.39 -22.30 -2.52
N CYS A 86 32.40 -23.03 -2.03
CA CYS A 86 33.28 -23.84 -2.88
C CYS A 86 32.62 -25.17 -3.24
N VAL A 87 32.18 -25.34 -4.49
CA VAL A 87 31.56 -26.56 -5.00
C VAL A 87 32.44 -27.15 -6.11
N ASP A 88 32.88 -28.39 -5.94
CA ASP A 88 33.73 -29.13 -6.89
C ASP A 88 34.99 -28.34 -7.32
N GLY A 89 35.64 -27.68 -6.36
CA GLY A 89 36.85 -26.90 -6.57
C GLY A 89 36.64 -25.55 -7.24
N ARG A 90 35.39 -25.09 -7.40
CA ARG A 90 35.04 -23.77 -7.92
C ARG A 90 34.10 -22.99 -6.99
N TRP A 91 34.32 -21.68 -6.91
CA TRP A 91 33.46 -20.78 -6.16
C TRP A 91 32.12 -20.57 -6.87
N GLN A 92 31.04 -20.93 -6.19
CA GLN A 92 29.69 -20.49 -6.52
C GLN A 92 29.35 -19.28 -5.66
N VAL A 93 29.21 -18.13 -6.31
CA VAL A 93 28.85 -16.87 -5.64
C VAL A 93 27.38 -16.59 -5.89
N VAL A 94 26.61 -16.54 -4.81
CA VAL A 94 25.21 -16.09 -4.80
C VAL A 94 25.20 -14.65 -4.31
N VAL A 95 24.60 -13.77 -5.10
CA VAL A 95 24.37 -12.38 -4.73
C VAL A 95 23.08 -12.31 -3.93
N SER A 96 23.16 -11.84 -2.70
CA SER A 96 22.00 -11.47 -1.89
C SER A 96 21.85 -9.95 -1.88
N TYR A 97 20.71 -9.44 -2.31
CA TYR A 97 20.44 -8.02 -2.11
C TYR A 97 20.13 -7.81 -0.64
N CYS A 98 20.94 -7.00 0.03
CA CYS A 98 20.55 -6.49 1.33
C CYS A 98 19.46 -5.46 1.11
N HIS A 99 18.23 -5.90 1.30
CA HIS A 99 17.17 -4.96 1.63
C HIS A 99 17.51 -4.45 3.03
N PRO A 100 17.85 -3.16 3.19
CA PRO A 100 17.93 -2.59 4.52
C PRO A 100 16.61 -2.87 5.24
N PRO A 101 16.64 -3.07 6.58
CA PRO A 101 15.40 -3.28 7.31
C PRO A 101 14.44 -2.14 7.00
N PRO A 102 13.13 -2.39 6.88
CA PRO A 102 12.17 -1.33 6.63
C PRO A 102 12.29 -0.26 7.74
N PRO A 103 12.03 1.02 7.42
CA PRO A 103 12.06 2.08 8.42
C PRO A 103 10.99 1.80 9.49
N THR A 104 11.25 2.24 10.71
CA THR A 104 10.22 2.24 11.75
C THR A 104 9.22 3.34 11.44
N CYS A 105 7.99 2.96 11.13
CA CYS A 105 6.90 3.90 10.90
C CYS A 105 6.33 4.36 12.25
N PRO A 106 6.24 5.67 12.53
CA PRO A 106 5.46 6.16 13.68
C PRO A 106 4.02 5.65 13.64
N ASP A 107 3.51 5.12 14.76
CA ASP A 107 2.15 4.54 14.83
C ASP A 107 1.05 5.61 14.97
N ASP A 108 1.37 6.74 15.62
CA ASP A 108 0.37 7.73 16.03
C ASP A 108 -0.03 8.70 14.91
N ALA A 109 0.92 9.10 14.05
CA ALA A 109 0.69 10.06 12.99
C ALA A 109 1.78 10.00 11.90
N ALA A 110 1.43 10.43 10.69
CA ALA A 110 2.41 10.63 9.64
C ALA A 110 3.43 11.71 10.06
N PRO A 111 4.75 11.46 9.89
CA PRO A 111 5.77 12.44 10.21
C PRO A 111 5.70 13.66 9.29
N GLU A 112 6.23 14.80 9.75
CA GLU A 112 6.29 16.01 8.91
C GLU A 112 7.29 15.82 7.76
N ALA A 113 6.95 16.28 6.57
CA ALA A 113 7.88 16.25 5.44
C ALA A 113 9.13 17.10 5.76
N GLY A 114 10.31 16.51 5.55
CA GLY A 114 11.61 17.10 5.88
C GLY A 114 12.09 16.79 7.30
N SER A 115 11.26 16.20 8.16
CA SER A 115 11.70 15.72 9.47
C SER A 115 12.68 14.54 9.34
N PRO A 116 13.61 14.34 10.29
CA PRO A 116 14.50 13.18 10.27
C PRO A 116 13.70 11.89 10.43
N CYS A 117 14.07 10.85 9.69
CA CYS A 117 13.60 9.49 9.98
C CYS A 117 14.57 8.79 10.94
N ASP A 118 14.01 8.13 11.95
CA ASP A 118 14.79 7.36 12.91
C ASP A 118 15.20 6.01 12.30
N GLY A 119 16.50 5.73 12.33
CA GLY A 119 17.08 4.45 11.95
C GLY A 119 18.30 4.58 11.05
N GLU A 120 19.12 3.53 11.02
CA GLU A 120 20.22 3.36 10.05
C GLU A 120 19.71 3.12 8.61
N VAL A 121 18.40 3.27 8.40
CA VAL A 121 17.69 2.90 7.18
C VAL A 121 17.67 4.09 6.22
N THR A 122 18.24 3.92 5.03
CA THR A 122 18.27 4.98 4.00
C THR A 122 17.03 5.03 3.12
N THR A 123 16.23 3.96 3.09
CA THR A 123 15.14 3.79 2.12
C THR A 123 13.99 2.93 2.67
N GLY A 124 12.78 3.46 2.65
CA GLY A 124 11.55 2.68 2.77
C GLY A 124 10.32 3.58 2.85
N THR A 125 9.13 2.96 2.87
CA THR A 125 7.83 3.65 2.79
C THR A 125 6.91 3.24 3.93
N CYS A 126 6.19 4.21 4.47
CA CYS A 126 5.16 4.07 5.49
C CYS A 126 3.86 4.63 4.94
N ASP A 127 2.79 3.85 5.00
CA ASP A 127 1.47 4.23 4.52
C ASP A 127 0.55 4.56 5.70
N TYR A 128 -0.09 5.72 5.62
CA TYR A 128 -0.98 6.25 6.65
C TYR A 128 -2.38 6.45 6.08
N VAL A 129 -3.42 6.12 6.84
CA VAL A 129 -4.79 6.46 6.45
C VAL A 129 -5.13 7.83 7.02
N VAL A 130 -5.48 8.77 6.14
CA VAL A 130 -5.86 10.14 6.51
C VAL A 130 -7.28 10.43 6.02
N ALA A 131 -8.07 11.10 6.86
CA ALA A 131 -9.38 11.60 6.44
C ALA A 131 -9.20 12.82 5.53
N THR A 132 -9.82 12.77 4.36
CA THR A 132 -9.87 13.87 3.40
C THR A 132 -11.33 14.31 3.19
N PRO A 133 -11.60 15.46 2.56
CA PRO A 133 -12.96 15.84 2.17
C PRO A 133 -13.65 14.82 1.27
N CYS A 134 -12.89 13.91 0.64
CA CYS A 134 -13.38 12.89 -0.28
C CYS A 134 -13.44 11.48 0.35
N GLY A 135 -13.28 11.38 1.67
CA GLY A 135 -13.19 10.12 2.41
C GLY A 135 -11.76 9.79 2.86
N GLU A 136 -11.54 8.57 3.35
CA GLU A 136 -10.22 8.10 3.75
C GLU A 136 -9.30 7.95 2.53
N ALA A 137 -8.08 8.49 2.60
CA ALA A 137 -7.04 8.33 1.59
C ALA A 137 -5.77 7.76 2.23
N THR A 138 -4.97 7.05 1.44
CA THR A 138 -3.65 6.59 1.87
C THR A 138 -2.61 7.68 1.58
N LEU A 139 -1.87 8.11 2.60
CA LEU A 139 -0.73 9.00 2.51
C LEU A 139 0.56 8.18 2.64
N SER A 140 1.40 8.20 1.62
CA SER A 140 2.69 7.49 1.65
C SER A 140 3.83 8.44 2.04
N MET A 141 4.56 8.09 3.09
CA MET A 141 5.77 8.77 3.54
C MET A 141 6.99 7.90 3.24
N SER A 142 8.00 8.45 2.59
CA SER A 142 9.23 7.74 2.25
C SER A 142 10.42 8.32 3.01
N CYS A 143 11.18 7.49 3.71
CA CYS A 143 12.45 7.91 4.31
C CYS A 143 13.52 7.83 3.23
N GLN A 144 14.06 8.97 2.81
CA GLN A 144 15.13 9.07 1.81
C GLN A 144 16.21 9.99 2.33
N SER A 145 17.47 9.53 2.30
CA SER A 145 18.62 10.31 2.79
C SER A 145 18.40 10.83 4.22
N MET A 146 17.88 9.98 5.11
CA MET A 146 17.57 10.30 6.51
C MET A 146 16.50 11.39 6.70
N THR A 147 15.70 11.68 5.69
CA THR A 147 14.57 12.63 5.80
C THR A 147 13.29 12.03 5.27
N TRP A 148 12.18 12.30 5.94
CA TRP A 148 10.86 11.95 5.47
C TRP A 148 10.47 12.81 4.27
N ARG A 149 10.04 12.16 3.20
CA ARG A 149 9.49 12.78 1.99
C ARG A 149 8.08 12.29 1.79
N MET A 150 7.16 13.24 1.66
CA MET A 150 5.78 12.93 1.35
C MET A 150 5.66 12.59 -0.13
N ALA A 151 5.18 11.39 -0.43
CA ALA A 151 4.63 11.06 -1.73
C ALA A 151 3.13 11.30 -1.63
N ILE A 152 2.67 12.48 -2.06
CA ILE A 152 1.23 12.75 -2.16
C ILE A 152 0.74 11.87 -3.32
N PRO A 153 -0.04 10.80 -3.07
CA PRO A 153 -0.70 10.15 -4.18
C PRO A 153 -1.62 11.19 -4.81
N PRO A 154 -1.83 11.17 -6.14
CA PRO A 154 -2.86 12.00 -6.73
C PRO A 154 -4.18 11.57 -6.08
N VAL A 155 -4.65 12.34 -5.11
CA VAL A 155 -6.01 12.24 -4.64
C VAL A 155 -6.81 12.85 -5.79
N SER A 156 -7.06 12.07 -6.82
CA SER A 156 -8.16 12.35 -7.73
C SER A 156 -9.42 12.06 -6.94
N CYS A 157 -9.73 12.97 -6.03
CA CYS A 157 -11.11 13.39 -5.99
C CYS A 157 -11.38 13.80 -7.44
N GLU A 158 -12.10 12.99 -8.20
CA GLU A 158 -13.05 13.59 -9.11
C GLU A 158 -13.99 14.36 -8.20
N LEU A 159 -13.53 15.52 -7.70
CA LEU A 159 -14.39 16.52 -7.12
C LEU A 159 -15.43 16.69 -8.21
N PRO A 160 -16.73 16.49 -7.92
CA PRO A 160 -17.74 16.90 -8.89
C PRO A 160 -17.37 18.32 -9.31
N PRO A 161 -17.31 18.61 -10.63
CA PRO A 161 -16.82 19.90 -11.13
C PRO A 161 -17.49 20.98 -10.28
N GLU A 162 -16.69 21.74 -9.53
CA GLU A 162 -17.10 22.57 -8.38
C GLU A 162 -18.60 22.82 -8.38
N GLY A 163 -19.32 21.92 -7.71
CA GLY A 163 -20.74 21.75 -7.98
C GLY A 163 -21.51 23.01 -7.63
N CYS A 164 -22.60 23.25 -8.34
CA CYS A 164 -23.57 24.31 -8.06
C CYS A 164 -23.92 24.45 -6.57
N GLN A 165 -23.86 23.33 -5.84
CA GLN A 165 -24.05 23.18 -4.40
C GLN A 165 -23.19 24.16 -3.54
N LEU A 166 -22.05 24.64 -4.05
CA LEU A 166 -21.17 25.59 -3.35
C LEU A 166 -21.71 27.02 -3.33
N TYR A 167 -22.63 27.35 -4.23
CA TYR A 167 -23.22 28.69 -4.28
C TYR A 167 -24.24 28.87 -3.16
N GLY A 168 -23.89 29.69 -2.16
CA GLY A 168 -24.76 30.00 -1.02
C GLY A 168 -25.88 31.01 -1.31
N SER A 169 -25.95 31.55 -2.53
CA SER A 169 -26.95 32.55 -2.92
C SER A 169 -27.43 32.39 -4.36
N LYS A 170 -28.65 32.86 -4.63
CA LYS A 170 -29.21 32.91 -5.99
C LYS A 170 -28.31 33.67 -6.95
N ALA A 171 -27.78 34.82 -6.54
CA ALA A 171 -26.95 35.66 -7.40
C ALA A 171 -25.64 34.96 -7.83
N THR A 172 -24.99 34.25 -6.91
CA THR A 172 -23.76 33.49 -7.21
C THR A 172 -24.06 32.24 -8.03
N CYS A 173 -25.22 31.62 -7.82
CA CYS A 173 -25.67 30.45 -8.58
C CYS A 173 -26.01 30.80 -10.03
N ASP A 174 -26.82 31.84 -10.24
CA ASP A 174 -27.25 32.28 -11.58
C ASP A 174 -26.10 32.86 -12.42
N ALA A 175 -24.99 33.25 -11.77
CA ALA A 175 -23.79 33.70 -12.46
C ALA A 175 -23.06 32.55 -13.18
N ASP A 176 -23.33 31.31 -12.80
CA ASP A 176 -22.79 30.11 -13.41
C ASP A 176 -23.82 29.49 -14.37
N GLY A 177 -23.51 29.52 -15.67
CA GLY A 177 -24.40 28.99 -16.72
C GLY A 177 -24.65 27.49 -16.65
N GLY A 178 -23.90 26.74 -15.82
CA GLY A 178 -24.13 25.33 -15.53
C GLY A 178 -25.06 25.07 -14.35
N CYS A 179 -25.58 26.11 -13.69
CA CYS A 179 -26.27 26.00 -12.42
C CYS A 179 -27.62 26.74 -12.38
N GLN A 180 -28.55 26.23 -11.58
CA GLN A 180 -29.86 26.84 -11.35
C GLN A 180 -30.19 26.89 -9.86
N TRP A 181 -30.68 28.05 -9.40
CA TRP A 181 -31.10 28.24 -8.02
C TRP A 181 -32.53 27.76 -7.85
N LEU A 182 -32.72 26.74 -7.00
CA LEU A 182 -34.04 26.18 -6.71
C LEU A 182 -34.47 26.50 -5.29
N VAL A 183 -35.71 26.95 -5.19
CA VAL A 183 -36.43 27.09 -3.93
C VAL A 183 -37.47 25.98 -3.90
N PRO A 184 -37.33 24.98 -2.99
CA PRO A 184 -38.28 23.92 -2.81
C PRO A 184 -39.69 24.48 -2.69
N GLY A 185 -40.60 23.94 -3.48
CA GLY A 185 -42.00 24.29 -3.41
C GLY A 185 -42.67 23.78 -2.16
N CYS A 186 -43.98 23.84 -2.20
CA CYS A 186 -44.84 23.84 -1.02
C CYS A 186 -44.73 22.60 -0.13
N PRO A 187 -45.05 22.75 1.16
CA PRO A 187 -44.85 21.73 2.20
C PRO A 187 -45.89 20.60 2.11
N ASP A 188 -46.16 20.08 0.91
CA ASP A 188 -47.03 18.93 0.69
C ASP A 188 -46.36 17.62 1.14
N GLY A 189 -45.27 17.71 1.89
CA GLY A 189 -44.52 16.61 2.50
C GLY A 189 -43.63 15.84 1.53
N ARG A 190 -43.39 16.35 0.31
CA ARG A 190 -42.68 15.61 -0.75
C ARG A 190 -41.30 16.15 -1.13
N SER A 191 -40.88 17.30 -0.61
CA SER A 191 -39.53 17.84 -0.87
C SER A 191 -38.76 17.96 0.45
N ASP A 192 -37.89 17.00 0.71
CA ASP A 192 -36.84 17.06 1.74
C ASP A 192 -35.59 17.81 1.24
N VAL A 193 -35.57 18.20 -0.03
CA VAL A 193 -34.49 18.99 -0.60
C VAL A 193 -34.53 20.42 -0.06
N ALA A 194 -33.39 20.92 0.42
CA ALA A 194 -33.25 22.30 0.89
C ALA A 194 -33.13 23.29 -0.27
N LYS A 195 -33.42 24.57 -0.01
CA LYS A 195 -33.10 25.65 -0.96
C LYS A 195 -31.61 25.65 -1.26
N GLY A 196 -31.26 25.79 -2.52
CA GLY A 196 -29.87 25.69 -2.92
C GLY A 196 -29.69 25.83 -4.42
N CYS A 197 -28.47 25.59 -4.85
CA CYS A 197 -28.08 25.70 -6.24
C CYS A 197 -27.71 24.31 -6.78
N PHE A 198 -28.30 23.96 -7.91
CA PHE A 198 -28.25 22.62 -8.49
C PHE A 198 -27.75 22.69 -9.93
N PRO A 199 -27.06 21.65 -10.43
CA PRO A 199 -26.63 21.62 -11.83
C PRO A 199 -27.82 21.61 -12.79
N ILE A 200 -27.67 22.35 -13.88
CA ILE A 200 -28.53 22.28 -15.06
C ILE A 200 -28.05 21.06 -15.85
N GLY A 201 -28.74 19.93 -15.73
CA GLY A 201 -28.40 18.71 -16.45
C GLY A 201 -29.61 17.80 -16.61
N ASP A 202 -29.55 16.95 -17.63
CA ASP A 202 -30.54 15.89 -17.82
C ASP A 202 -30.41 14.87 -16.69
N CYS A 203 -31.27 15.04 -15.70
CA CYS A 203 -31.49 14.10 -14.62
C CYS A 203 -32.23 12.88 -15.18
N THR A 204 -31.53 12.10 -16.01
CA THR A 204 -31.96 10.74 -16.37
C THR A 204 -31.38 9.77 -15.35
N VAL A 205 -31.91 8.55 -15.25
CA VAL A 205 -31.47 7.53 -14.27
C VAL A 205 -29.95 7.26 -14.33
N THR A 206 -29.30 7.58 -15.45
CA THR A 206 -27.84 7.50 -15.67
C THR A 206 -27.12 8.85 -15.67
N GLY A 207 -27.84 9.97 -15.70
CA GLY A 207 -27.29 11.31 -15.92
C GLY A 207 -26.64 11.94 -14.69
N CYS A 208 -27.02 11.53 -13.48
CA CYS A 208 -26.46 12.08 -12.23
C CYS A 208 -25.07 11.53 -11.87
N GLY A 209 -24.51 10.64 -12.69
CA GLY A 209 -23.24 9.99 -12.43
C GLY A 209 -23.25 9.13 -11.16
N ALA A 210 -22.07 8.82 -10.64
CA ALA A 210 -21.91 8.04 -9.40
C ALA A 210 -22.28 8.80 -8.12
N TRP A 211 -22.61 10.09 -8.24
CA TRP A 211 -22.58 11.05 -7.12
C TRP A 211 -23.96 11.47 -6.64
N GLY A 212 -24.99 11.16 -7.41
CA GLY A 212 -26.32 11.63 -7.10
C GLY A 212 -27.40 10.67 -7.53
N GLU A 213 -28.54 10.81 -6.87
CA GLU A 213 -29.78 10.25 -7.34
C GLU A 213 -30.61 11.34 -8.00
N CYS A 214 -31.36 10.93 -9.01
CA CYS A 214 -32.26 11.83 -9.69
C CYS A 214 -33.52 12.01 -8.85
N ARG A 215 -33.81 13.25 -8.42
CA ARG A 215 -34.99 13.58 -7.64
C ARG A 215 -35.85 14.61 -8.35
N SER A 216 -37.15 14.34 -8.37
CA SER A 216 -38.16 15.25 -8.89
C SER A 216 -38.55 16.26 -7.82
N ILE A 217 -38.33 17.54 -8.09
CA ILE A 217 -38.68 18.66 -7.22
C ILE A 217 -39.67 19.54 -7.97
N VAL A 218 -40.69 20.05 -7.27
CA VAL A 218 -41.59 21.07 -7.81
C VAL A 218 -41.12 22.43 -7.28
N PRO A 219 -40.30 23.19 -8.02
CA PRO A 219 -39.81 24.48 -7.57
C PRO A 219 -40.98 25.48 -7.57
N CYS A 220 -41.06 26.27 -6.52
CA CYS A 220 -42.08 27.31 -6.41
C CYS A 220 -41.39 28.63 -6.07
N GLN A 221 -40.74 29.20 -7.10
CA GLN A 221 -40.02 30.46 -6.96
C GLN A 221 -41.04 31.60 -6.97
N ASP A 222 -41.23 32.24 -5.82
CA ASP A 222 -42.05 33.45 -5.62
C ASP A 222 -43.52 33.34 -6.06
N SER A 223 -44.02 32.12 -6.25
CA SER A 223 -45.38 31.81 -6.72
C SER A 223 -46.16 31.05 -5.65
N SER A 224 -47.50 31.05 -5.76
CA SER A 224 -48.34 30.24 -4.88
C SER A 224 -48.26 28.76 -5.26
N CYS A 225 -48.37 27.89 -4.25
CA CYS A 225 -48.38 26.43 -4.37
C CYS A 225 -49.32 25.89 -5.44
N THR A 226 -50.42 26.58 -5.68
CA THR A 226 -51.46 26.19 -6.63
C THR A 226 -51.05 26.39 -8.10
N THR A 227 -49.97 27.12 -8.35
CA THR A 227 -49.49 27.49 -9.69
C THR A 227 -48.26 26.67 -10.11
N CYS A 228 -47.51 26.14 -9.13
CA CYS A 228 -46.30 25.36 -9.36
C CYS A 228 -46.68 23.89 -9.53
N ASN A 229 -47.00 23.47 -10.76
CA ASN A 229 -47.42 22.10 -11.03
C ASN A 229 -46.43 21.31 -11.90
N GLU A 230 -45.32 21.94 -12.31
CA GLU A 230 -44.31 21.29 -13.13
C GLU A 230 -43.14 20.84 -12.24
N ALA A 231 -42.95 19.53 -12.15
CA ALA A 231 -41.79 18.96 -11.50
C ALA A 231 -40.60 19.03 -12.44
N ILE A 232 -39.45 19.40 -11.91
CA ILE A 232 -38.15 19.30 -12.58
C ILE A 232 -37.33 18.23 -11.87
N ASP A 233 -36.58 17.47 -12.64
CA ASP A 233 -35.70 16.46 -12.11
C ASP A 233 -34.30 17.06 -11.91
N VAL A 234 -33.74 16.92 -10.71
CA VAL A 234 -32.38 17.38 -10.38
C VAL A 234 -31.55 16.30 -9.71
N CYS A 235 -30.26 16.35 -10.00
CA CYS A 235 -29.29 15.49 -9.33
C CYS A 235 -28.98 16.06 -7.95
N VAL A 236 -29.40 15.34 -6.91
CA VAL A 236 -29.02 15.65 -5.53
C VAL A 236 -27.86 14.74 -5.13
N GLY A 237 -26.92 15.26 -4.34
CA GLY A 237 -25.86 14.43 -3.78
C GLY A 237 -26.49 13.33 -2.93
N ILE A 238 -26.03 12.09 -3.08
CA ILE A 238 -26.32 11.05 -2.08
C ILE A 238 -25.54 11.51 -0.86
N ASP A 239 -26.19 12.13 0.13
CA ASP A 239 -25.51 12.58 1.34
C ASP A 239 -24.65 11.42 1.85
N ALA A 240 -23.32 11.65 1.90
CA ALA A 240 -22.43 10.72 2.58
C ALA A 240 -22.91 10.68 4.04
N PRO A 241 -23.28 9.51 4.57
CA PRO A 241 -23.90 9.39 5.89
C PRO A 241 -23.05 9.94 7.03
#